data_AF-A0AAD3CX66-F1
#
_entry.id   AF-A0AAD3CX66-F1
#
_cell.length_a   1.000
_cell.length_b   1.000
_cell.length_c   1.000
_cell.angle_alpha   90.00
_cell.angle_beta   90.00
_cell.angle_gamma   90.00
#
_symmetry.space_group_name_H-M   'P 1'
#
loop_
_entity.id
_entity.type
_entity.pdbx_description
1 polymer ?
#
loop_
_entity_poly.entity_id
_entity_poly.type
_entity_poly.pdbx_seq_one_letter_code
_entity_poly.pdbx_strand_id
1 'polypeptide(L)'
;MFLKSKLLFSFLLAAVLPALTVGTAVNPIILATRKVTTPIGFVVSKAFSIPNKIIFHSFLGSDLPKNYESLSAKEKINLLWGKCIEDRTTVGHTPNSKALPVFFRDMNDVFDHCSDERPWRGNKPIHGSGYICKAKFVASPSEYTGLFKGCDNLIIRSAPGLPPTKMLLSGVSIKFLRDKVHSGNVLALRKIGTNKDNFNWFDGMKSMLASPITPPIGTLLGMKFRTAKTSFDTDLSISDMSDYDQKGMKESNPMFPHEVLLKPSTSKFENLRFEEFENIKAGSKLYDVFAKKTEASPEVLIGSITTTSEQTLSRWGDKKLFFQHQRREDDLKRVKEMNKQAKVKGGASRCPFSH
;
A
#
# COMPACT_ATOMS: atom_id res chain seq x y z
N MET A 1 -20.91 -25.54 -13.16
CA MET A 1 -20.92 -26.05 -11.78
C MET A 1 -21.17 -24.88 -10.81
N PHE A 2 -22.38 -24.34 -10.84
CA PHE A 2 -22.78 -23.12 -10.13
C PHE A 2 -24.10 -23.44 -9.43
N LEU A 3 -24.08 -23.79 -8.13
CA LEU A 3 -25.20 -23.68 -7.18
C LEU A 3 -24.84 -24.27 -5.80
N LYS A 4 -23.72 -23.87 -5.15
CA LYS A 4 -23.45 -24.30 -3.75
C LYS A 4 -22.87 -23.23 -2.81
N SER A 5 -22.71 -21.98 -3.23
CA SER A 5 -22.05 -20.96 -2.39
C SER A 5 -22.97 -20.18 -1.43
N LYS A 6 -24.30 -20.25 -1.57
CA LYS A 6 -25.21 -19.49 -0.68
C LYS A 6 -25.55 -20.18 0.64
N LEU A 7 -25.46 -21.51 0.73
CA LEU A 7 -25.90 -22.26 1.91
C LEU A 7 -24.83 -22.33 3.03
N LEU A 8 -23.56 -22.12 2.71
CA LEU A 8 -22.47 -22.15 3.70
C LEU A 8 -22.44 -20.90 4.61
N PHE A 9 -23.13 -19.82 4.22
CA PHE A 9 -23.09 -18.55 4.95
C PHE A 9 -23.90 -18.59 6.26
N SER A 10 -24.93 -19.44 6.34
CA SER A 10 -25.85 -19.49 7.49
C SER A 10 -25.32 -20.30 8.67
N PHE A 11 -24.42 -21.27 8.44
CA PHE A 11 -23.96 -22.18 9.49
C PHE A 11 -22.75 -21.69 10.29
N LEU A 12 -21.94 -20.77 9.76
CA LEU A 12 -20.75 -20.27 10.48
C LEU A 12 -21.05 -19.10 11.44
N LEU A 13 -22.18 -18.41 11.30
CA LEU A 13 -22.52 -17.28 12.17
C LEU A 13 -22.91 -17.72 13.60
N ALA A 14 -23.30 -18.98 13.78
CA ALA A 14 -23.73 -19.55 15.06
C ALA A 14 -22.57 -19.91 16.01
N ALA A 15 -21.32 -19.97 15.52
CA ALA A 15 -20.19 -20.50 16.29
C ALA A 15 -19.31 -19.43 16.99
N VAL A 16 -19.68 -18.14 16.98
CA VAL A 16 -18.80 -17.04 17.46
C VAL A 16 -19.48 -16.03 18.40
N LEU A 17 -20.57 -16.40 19.09
CA LEU A 17 -21.15 -15.56 20.15
C LEU A 17 -20.89 -16.19 21.53
N PRO A 18 -20.10 -15.57 22.43
CA PRO A 18 -20.19 -15.88 23.84
C PRO A 18 -21.46 -15.22 24.41
N ALA A 19 -22.22 -16.00 25.17
CA ALA A 19 -23.42 -15.57 25.88
C ALA A 19 -23.13 -14.37 26.80
N LEU A 20 -23.85 -13.27 26.60
CA LEU A 20 -23.93 -12.15 27.53
C LEU A 20 -25.13 -12.38 28.44
N THR A 21 -24.87 -12.76 29.68
CA THR A 21 -25.85 -12.76 30.76
C THR A 21 -26.11 -11.33 31.23
N VAL A 22 -27.40 -11.00 31.34
CA VAL A 22 -27.93 -9.70 31.78
C VAL A 22 -27.75 -9.57 33.29
N GLY A 23 -27.04 -8.54 33.73
CA GLY A 23 -26.97 -8.11 35.12
C GLY A 23 -27.42 -6.65 35.22
N THR A 24 -28.67 -6.45 35.62
CA THR A 24 -29.27 -5.15 35.93
C THR A 24 -28.71 -4.59 37.24
N ALA A 25 -28.12 -3.40 37.20
CA ALA A 25 -27.97 -2.57 38.39
C ALA A 25 -28.14 -1.09 38.00
N VAL A 26 -29.26 -0.55 38.44
CA VAL A 26 -29.64 0.87 38.37
C VAL A 26 -28.97 1.57 39.54
N ASN A 27 -28.38 2.76 39.33
CA ASN A 27 -28.24 3.73 40.42
C ASN A 27 -28.19 5.18 39.90
N PRO A 28 -28.76 6.14 40.65
CA PRO A 28 -29.26 7.39 40.10
C PRO A 28 -28.25 8.54 40.13
N ILE A 29 -28.50 9.49 39.23
CA ILE A 29 -27.83 10.78 39.08
C ILE A 29 -28.20 11.68 40.27
N ILE A 30 -27.20 12.13 41.03
CA ILE A 30 -27.33 13.23 42.01
C ILE A 30 -26.97 14.53 41.30
N LEU A 31 -27.96 15.40 41.11
CA LEU A 31 -27.77 16.81 40.73
C LEU A 31 -27.27 17.61 41.93
N ALA A 32 -26.11 18.26 41.80
CA ALA A 32 -25.68 19.32 42.70
C ALA A 32 -25.69 20.66 41.97
N THR A 33 -26.69 21.48 42.27
CA THR A 33 -26.77 22.90 41.87
C THR A 33 -25.91 23.75 42.80
N ARG A 34 -24.98 24.55 42.26
CA ARG A 34 -24.33 25.63 43.02
C ARG A 34 -24.53 26.96 42.31
N LYS A 35 -25.25 27.86 42.98
CA LYS A 35 -25.42 29.28 42.66
C LYS A 35 -24.07 30.00 42.78
N VAL A 36 -23.77 30.90 41.85
CA VAL A 36 -22.75 31.95 42.00
C VAL A 36 -23.37 33.28 41.59
N THR A 37 -23.31 34.26 42.48
CA THR A 37 -23.75 35.65 42.29
C THR A 37 -22.54 36.59 42.37
N THR A 38 -22.22 37.23 41.23
CA THR A 38 -21.78 38.65 41.00
C THR A 38 -20.53 39.25 41.72
N PRO A 39 -19.95 40.40 41.26
CA PRO A 39 -19.88 41.01 39.91
C PRO A 39 -18.48 41.57 39.49
N ILE A 40 -18.35 41.84 38.18
CA ILE A 40 -17.67 42.96 37.47
C ILE A 40 -16.29 43.45 37.96
N GLY A 41 -15.28 43.32 37.08
CA GLY A 41 -14.06 44.13 37.06
C GLY A 41 -13.50 44.20 35.63
N PHE A 42 -13.62 45.37 35.01
CA PHE A 42 -13.08 45.70 33.68
C PHE A 42 -11.60 46.11 33.83
N VAL A 43 -10.68 45.43 33.14
CA VAL A 43 -9.32 45.94 32.87
C VAL A 43 -8.98 45.63 31.42
N VAL A 44 -8.84 46.69 30.63
CA VAL A 44 -8.39 46.65 29.24
C VAL A 44 -6.87 46.52 29.22
N SER A 45 -6.37 45.41 28.71
CA SER A 45 -4.94 45.19 28.42
C SER A 45 -4.81 44.72 26.98
N LYS A 46 -4.17 45.56 26.14
CA LYS A 46 -3.84 45.28 24.75
C LYS A 46 -2.79 44.17 24.71
N ALA A 47 -3.20 42.97 24.32
CA ALA A 47 -2.31 41.92 23.87
C ALA A 47 -2.49 41.73 22.36
N PHE A 48 -1.39 41.87 21.61
CA PHE A 48 -1.31 41.57 20.19
C PHE A 48 -1.78 40.14 19.93
N SER A 49 -2.94 40.00 19.27
CA SER A 49 -3.43 38.73 18.76
C SER A 49 -2.77 38.46 17.41
N ILE A 50 -1.83 37.51 17.39
CA ILE A 50 -1.45 36.82 16.16
C ILE A 50 -2.70 36.04 15.72
N PRO A 51 -3.17 36.15 14.48
CA PRO A 51 -4.39 35.48 14.07
C PRO A 51 -4.18 33.98 14.16
N ASN A 52 -4.84 33.35 15.13
CA ASN A 52 -5.10 31.93 15.14
C ASN A 52 -5.72 31.60 13.78
N LYS A 53 -4.94 30.92 12.93
CA LYS A 53 -5.48 30.20 11.78
C LYS A 53 -6.46 29.20 12.37
N ILE A 54 -7.75 29.55 12.35
CA ILE A 54 -8.83 28.61 12.52
C ILE A 54 -8.65 27.60 11.39
N ILE A 55 -8.03 26.47 11.71
CA ILE A 55 -8.03 25.30 10.85
C ILE A 55 -9.46 24.81 10.90
N PHE A 56 -10.27 25.26 9.93
CA PHE A 56 -11.49 24.57 9.59
C PHE A 56 -11.09 23.14 9.20
N HIS A 57 -11.24 22.20 10.12
CA HIS A 57 -11.34 20.80 9.76
C HIS A 57 -12.57 20.69 8.87
N SER A 58 -12.36 20.64 7.56
CA SER A 58 -13.42 20.32 6.62
C SER A 58 -13.85 18.88 6.90
N PHE A 59 -14.95 18.75 7.63
CA PHE A 59 -15.66 17.50 7.78
C PHE A 59 -16.28 17.18 6.41
N LEU A 60 -15.68 16.20 5.71
CA LEU A 60 -16.11 15.48 4.48
C LEU A 60 -15.15 15.55 3.27
N GLY A 61 -14.04 16.30 3.32
CA GLY A 61 -13.08 16.41 2.19
C GLY A 61 -12.01 15.31 2.15
N SER A 62 -11.43 15.08 0.97
CA SER A 62 -10.08 14.50 0.80
C SER A 62 -9.06 15.44 1.45
N ASP A 63 -8.02 14.86 2.06
CA ASP A 63 -6.91 15.63 2.63
C ASP A 63 -5.96 16.14 1.51
N LEU A 64 -6.09 15.60 0.30
CA LEU A 64 -5.39 16.00 -0.91
C LEU A 64 -6.22 17.01 -1.74
N PRO A 65 -5.56 17.92 -2.48
CA PRO A 65 -6.27 18.89 -3.29
C PRO A 65 -6.95 18.23 -4.51
N LYS A 66 -8.05 18.83 -5.00
CA LYS A 66 -8.80 18.26 -6.15
C LYS A 66 -7.97 18.10 -7.42
N ASN A 67 -6.96 18.95 -7.62
CA ASN A 67 -6.04 18.89 -8.76
C ASN A 67 -4.80 18.02 -8.48
N TYR A 68 -4.82 17.17 -7.45
CA TYR A 68 -3.67 16.36 -7.03
C TYR A 68 -2.99 15.64 -8.18
N GLU A 69 -3.76 14.99 -9.07
CA GLU A 69 -3.17 14.23 -10.16
C GLU A 69 -2.47 15.07 -11.22
N SER A 70 -2.81 16.36 -11.33
CA SER A 70 -2.18 17.32 -12.23
C SER A 70 -0.90 17.94 -11.69
N LEU A 71 -0.49 17.57 -10.46
CA LEU A 71 0.75 18.07 -9.84
C LEU A 71 1.97 17.32 -10.38
N SER A 72 3.14 17.95 -10.31
CA SER A 72 4.42 17.26 -10.51
C SER A 72 4.66 16.19 -9.42
N ALA A 73 5.47 15.18 -9.71
CA ALA A 73 5.91 14.17 -8.76
C ALA A 73 6.54 14.82 -7.51
N LYS A 74 7.25 15.94 -7.70
CA LYS A 74 7.87 16.69 -6.60
C LYS A 74 6.84 17.39 -5.71
N GLU A 75 5.78 17.95 -6.29
CA GLU A 75 4.68 18.53 -5.51
C GLU A 75 3.88 17.45 -4.79
N LYS A 76 3.58 16.33 -5.47
CA LYS A 76 2.94 15.15 -4.88
C LYS A 76 3.71 14.64 -3.66
N ILE A 77 5.03 14.44 -3.80
CA ILE A 77 5.83 13.91 -2.68
C ILE A 77 5.88 14.90 -1.53
N ASN A 78 5.96 16.21 -1.79
CA ASN A 78 5.99 17.22 -0.75
C ASN A 78 4.66 17.25 0.03
N LEU A 79 3.52 17.15 -0.66
CA LEU A 79 2.20 17.10 -0.02
C LEU A 79 2.02 15.82 0.80
N LEU A 80 2.26 14.66 0.21
CA LEU A 80 2.15 13.38 0.90
C LEU A 80 3.11 13.29 2.09
N TRP A 81 4.37 13.67 1.89
CA TRP A 81 5.36 13.65 2.95
C TRP A 81 5.00 14.61 4.08
N GLY A 82 4.52 15.82 3.75
CA GLY A 82 4.00 16.78 4.72
C GLY A 82 2.93 16.16 5.62
N LYS A 83 1.89 15.55 5.02
CA LYS A 83 0.83 14.84 5.75
C LYS A 83 1.36 13.69 6.61
N CYS A 84 2.30 12.93 6.05
CA CYS A 84 2.91 11.79 6.70
C CYS A 84 3.68 12.16 7.98
N ILE A 85 4.35 13.31 8.02
CA ILE A 85 5.18 13.72 9.17
C ILE A 85 4.49 14.65 10.16
N GLU A 86 3.24 15.07 9.89
CA GLU A 86 2.42 15.89 10.81
C GLU A 86 2.28 15.21 12.19
N ASP A 87 2.13 13.88 12.20
CA ASP A 87 2.04 13.07 13.40
C ASP A 87 2.84 11.77 13.20
N ARG A 88 4.01 11.71 13.83
CA ARG A 88 4.97 10.60 13.74
C ARG A 88 4.67 9.46 14.71
N THR A 89 3.43 9.30 15.13
CA THR A 89 2.97 8.16 15.94
C THR A 89 2.32 7.08 15.06
N THR A 90 2.05 5.91 15.63
CA THR A 90 1.27 4.85 14.98
C THR A 90 -0.15 4.79 15.53
N VAL A 91 -1.11 4.33 14.72
CA VAL A 91 -2.45 3.97 15.24
C VAL A 91 -2.48 2.57 15.88
N GLY A 92 -1.38 1.84 15.78
CA GLY A 92 -1.25 0.45 16.20
C GLY A 92 -1.94 -0.52 15.23
N HIS A 93 -1.74 -1.80 15.49
CA HIS A 93 -2.46 -2.83 14.75
C HIS A 93 -3.89 -2.94 15.26
N THR A 94 -4.83 -3.12 14.33
CA THR A 94 -6.20 -3.48 14.68
C THR A 94 -6.17 -4.88 15.31
N PRO A 95 -6.71 -5.08 16.53
CA PRO A 95 -6.80 -6.41 17.13
C PRO A 95 -7.55 -7.37 16.21
N ASN A 96 -7.16 -8.64 16.16
CA ASN A 96 -7.76 -9.64 15.26
C ASN A 96 -9.29 -9.71 15.42
N SER A 97 -9.82 -9.54 16.63
CA SER A 97 -11.27 -9.50 16.94
C SER A 97 -12.01 -8.30 16.34
N LYS A 98 -11.29 -7.25 15.94
CA LYS A 98 -11.82 -6.03 15.31
C LYS A 98 -11.47 -5.93 13.82
N ALA A 99 -10.94 -7.00 13.20
CA ALA A 99 -10.68 -7.05 11.76
C ALA A 99 -11.95 -7.29 10.92
N LEU A 100 -13.08 -7.60 11.56
CA LEU A 100 -14.41 -7.76 10.93
C LEU A 100 -14.77 -6.69 9.88
N PRO A 101 -14.45 -5.38 10.05
CA PRO A 101 -14.73 -4.34 9.07
C PRO A 101 -14.10 -4.56 7.70
N VAL A 102 -13.06 -5.40 7.55
CA VAL A 102 -12.52 -5.76 6.24
C VAL A 102 -13.55 -6.51 5.38
N PHE A 103 -14.42 -7.32 6.00
CA PHE A 103 -15.40 -8.14 5.30
C PHE A 103 -16.60 -7.37 4.77
N PHE A 104 -16.88 -6.19 5.34
CA PHE A 104 -17.99 -5.32 4.93
C PHE A 104 -17.59 -4.24 3.91
N ARG A 105 -16.33 -4.17 3.50
CA ARG A 105 -15.85 -3.20 2.52
C ARG A 105 -15.96 -3.73 1.08
N ASP A 106 -16.20 -2.85 0.12
CA ASP A 106 -16.02 -3.18 -1.28
C ASP A 106 -14.52 -3.34 -1.56
N MET A 107 -14.11 -4.49 -2.08
CA MET A 107 -12.71 -4.72 -2.43
C MET A 107 -12.34 -4.10 -3.77
N ASN A 108 -13.31 -3.71 -4.61
CA ASN A 108 -13.00 -2.96 -5.81
C ASN A 108 -12.32 -1.62 -5.48
N ASP A 109 -12.61 -1.02 -4.33
CA ASP A 109 -12.00 0.25 -3.91
C ASP A 109 -10.46 0.19 -3.76
N VAL A 110 -9.87 -0.98 -3.45
CA VAL A 110 -8.40 -1.08 -3.40
C VAL A 110 -7.75 -1.14 -4.77
N PHE A 111 -8.52 -1.44 -5.83
CA PHE A 111 -8.04 -1.57 -7.21
C PHE A 111 -8.45 -0.38 -8.07
N ASP A 112 -9.67 0.13 -7.93
CA ASP A 112 -10.27 1.08 -8.88
C ASP A 112 -10.16 2.53 -8.41
N HIS A 113 -9.73 2.77 -7.17
CA HIS A 113 -9.54 4.12 -6.66
C HIS A 113 -8.25 4.76 -7.18
N CYS A 114 -8.39 5.76 -8.04
CA CYS A 114 -7.28 6.53 -8.57
C CYS A 114 -6.98 7.75 -7.67
N SER A 115 -6.16 7.53 -6.63
CA SER A 115 -5.60 8.58 -5.77
C SER A 115 -4.44 8.02 -4.95
N ASP A 116 -3.67 8.88 -4.30
CA ASP A 116 -2.73 8.51 -3.23
C ASP A 116 -3.35 8.69 -1.81
N GLU A 117 -4.52 9.35 -1.79
CA GLU A 117 -5.64 9.27 -0.85
C GLU A 117 -6.28 7.88 -0.78
N ARG A 118 -6.57 7.25 0.38
CA ARG A 118 -7.53 6.15 0.36
C ARG A 118 -8.97 6.70 0.34
N PRO A 119 -9.95 5.96 -0.23
CA PRO A 119 -11.31 6.45 -0.34
C PRO A 119 -12.11 6.37 0.98
N TRP A 120 -11.68 5.57 1.97
CA TRP A 120 -12.43 5.37 3.23
C TRP A 120 -11.71 5.88 4.48
N ARG A 121 -12.46 6.22 5.53
CA ARG A 121 -11.93 6.67 6.83
C ARG A 121 -11.71 5.51 7.82
N GLY A 122 -11.08 5.81 8.96
CA GLY A 122 -10.82 4.84 10.04
C GLY A 122 -9.45 4.14 9.93
N ASN A 123 -9.21 3.14 10.76
CA ASN A 123 -7.93 2.42 10.76
C ASN A 123 -7.89 1.35 9.66
N LYS A 124 -6.68 1.03 9.18
CA LYS A 124 -6.50 -0.12 8.29
C LYS A 124 -6.72 -1.42 9.10
N PRO A 125 -7.51 -2.38 8.60
CA PRO A 125 -7.78 -3.63 9.29
C PRO A 125 -6.52 -4.53 9.36
N ILE A 126 -5.68 -4.45 8.33
CA ILE A 126 -4.37 -5.09 8.23
C ILE A 126 -3.33 -4.01 7.88
N HIS A 127 -2.05 -4.26 8.14
CA HIS A 127 -0.98 -3.25 7.94
C HIS A 127 -1.23 -1.95 8.71
N GLY A 128 -1.78 -2.08 9.93
CA GLY A 128 -2.23 -0.96 10.77
C GLY A 128 -1.12 -0.03 11.25
N SER A 129 0.10 -0.56 11.46
CA SER A 129 1.30 0.21 11.80
C SER A 129 2.35 0.03 10.71
N GLY A 130 3.01 1.11 10.30
CA GLY A 130 4.08 1.04 9.31
C GLY A 130 5.11 2.15 9.46
N TYR A 131 6.36 1.81 9.18
CA TYR A 131 7.41 2.80 8.95
C TYR A 131 7.38 3.27 7.51
N ILE A 132 7.59 4.56 7.32
CA ILE A 132 7.62 5.20 6.01
C ILE A 132 8.92 6.01 5.83
N CYS A 133 9.39 6.09 4.59
CA CYS A 133 10.45 6.99 4.20
C CYS A 133 10.27 7.44 2.75
N LYS A 134 10.97 8.53 2.39
CA LYS A 134 11.21 8.87 1.00
C LYS A 134 12.37 8.04 0.45
N ALA A 135 12.32 7.75 -0.84
CA ALA A 135 13.37 7.01 -1.53
C ALA A 135 13.50 7.44 -2.98
N LYS A 136 14.46 6.82 -3.69
CA LYS A 136 14.60 6.86 -5.14
C LYS A 136 14.89 5.46 -5.69
N PHE A 137 14.49 5.22 -6.93
CA PHE A 137 14.86 4.04 -7.70
C PHE A 137 15.92 4.41 -8.73
N VAL A 138 17.12 3.86 -8.55
CA VAL A 138 18.26 4.03 -9.44
C VAL A 138 18.30 2.84 -10.39
N ALA A 139 17.86 3.06 -11.63
CA ALA A 139 17.77 2.00 -12.63
C ALA A 139 19.15 1.52 -13.10
N SER A 140 19.21 0.24 -13.46
CA SER A 140 20.26 -0.35 -14.28
C SER A 140 19.73 -0.54 -15.71
N PRO A 141 20.61 -0.62 -16.74
CA PRO A 141 20.17 -0.87 -18.11
C PRO A 141 19.27 -2.11 -18.21
N SER A 142 18.10 -1.95 -18.81
CA SER A 142 17.15 -3.05 -19.04
C SER A 142 16.24 -2.74 -20.24
N GLU A 143 15.46 -3.73 -20.68
CA GLU A 143 14.47 -3.58 -21.77
C GLU A 143 13.14 -2.98 -21.30
N TYR A 144 12.97 -2.75 -20.00
CA TYR A 144 11.71 -2.30 -19.42
C TYR A 144 11.57 -0.77 -19.45
N THR A 145 10.35 -0.28 -19.65
CA THR A 145 10.06 1.13 -19.92
C THR A 145 9.38 1.84 -18.75
N GLY A 146 9.02 3.12 -18.93
CA GLY A 146 8.29 3.88 -17.92
C GLY A 146 9.11 4.07 -16.65
N LEU A 147 8.52 3.77 -15.49
CA LEU A 147 9.17 3.90 -14.19
C LEU A 147 10.34 2.92 -13.98
N PHE A 148 10.46 1.87 -14.79
CA PHE A 148 11.64 0.99 -14.76
C PHE A 148 12.92 1.66 -15.27
N LYS A 149 12.81 2.82 -15.92
CA LYS A 149 13.97 3.66 -16.33
C LYS A 149 14.53 4.51 -15.19
N GLY A 150 13.91 4.51 -14.01
CA GLY A 150 14.33 5.30 -12.86
C GLY A 150 13.24 6.25 -12.36
N CYS A 151 13.30 6.58 -11.07
CA CYS A 151 12.36 7.51 -10.46
C CYS A 151 12.94 8.13 -9.18
N ASP A 152 12.97 9.46 -9.12
CA ASP A 152 13.58 10.19 -8.00
C ASP A 152 12.65 10.42 -6.80
N ASN A 153 11.34 10.25 -6.99
CA ASN A 153 10.32 10.57 -5.99
C ASN A 153 9.53 9.32 -5.61
N LEU A 154 10.05 8.55 -4.64
CA LEU A 154 9.36 7.39 -4.08
C LEU A 154 8.92 7.64 -2.63
N ILE A 155 7.80 7.02 -2.26
CA ILE A 155 7.47 6.76 -0.85
C ILE A 155 7.46 5.24 -0.65
N ILE A 156 8.21 4.78 0.34
CA ILE A 156 8.21 3.38 0.78
C ILE A 156 7.46 3.31 2.10
N ARG A 157 6.60 2.30 2.24
CA ARG A 157 5.97 1.92 3.50
C ARG A 157 6.23 0.45 3.80
N SER A 158 6.91 0.19 4.90
CA SER A 158 7.10 -1.14 5.47
C SER A 158 6.08 -1.34 6.57
N ALA A 159 5.21 -2.35 6.46
CA ALA A 159 4.17 -2.60 7.45
C ALA A 159 3.85 -4.09 7.62
N PRO A 160 3.97 -4.66 8.84
CA PRO A 160 3.53 -6.03 9.11
C PRO A 160 2.03 -6.18 8.80
N GLY A 161 1.64 -7.28 8.15
CA GLY A 161 0.21 -7.56 7.88
C GLY A 161 -0.64 -7.60 9.14
N LEU A 162 -0.10 -8.20 10.20
CA LEU A 162 -0.70 -8.38 11.53
C LEU A 162 0.33 -8.03 12.60
N PRO A 163 -0.06 -7.87 13.89
CA PRO A 163 0.90 -7.68 14.97
C PRO A 163 2.00 -8.77 14.91
N PRO A 164 3.30 -8.40 14.89
CA PRO A 164 4.40 -9.36 14.76
C PRO A 164 4.69 -10.05 16.11
N THR A 165 3.73 -10.80 16.66
CA THR A 165 3.87 -11.49 17.96
C THR A 165 4.23 -12.96 17.83
N LYS A 166 3.73 -13.65 16.79
CA LYS A 166 3.97 -15.09 16.55
C LYS A 166 4.59 -15.39 15.19
N MET A 167 4.45 -14.46 14.25
CA MET A 167 5.00 -14.56 12.91
C MET A 167 5.19 -13.17 12.34
N LEU A 168 6.17 -13.01 11.45
CA LEU A 168 6.35 -11.77 10.71
C LEU A 168 5.76 -11.89 9.30
N LEU A 169 4.65 -11.17 9.07
CA LEU A 169 4.08 -10.95 7.73
C LEU A 169 4.68 -9.69 7.12
N SER A 170 5.94 -9.76 6.67
CA SER A 170 6.66 -8.59 6.15
C SER A 170 6.16 -8.19 4.75
N GLY A 171 5.52 -7.02 4.68
CA GLY A 171 5.04 -6.42 3.45
C GLY A 171 5.61 -5.02 3.24
N VAL A 172 6.04 -4.75 2.00
CA VAL A 172 6.51 -3.44 1.57
C VAL A 172 5.61 -2.91 0.45
N SER A 173 5.23 -1.65 0.57
CA SER A 173 4.52 -0.93 -0.48
C SER A 173 5.39 0.24 -0.93
N ILE A 174 5.54 0.41 -2.24
CA ILE A 174 6.39 1.42 -2.86
C ILE A 174 5.53 2.19 -3.84
N LYS A 175 5.48 3.50 -3.66
CA LYS A 175 4.77 4.43 -4.53
C LYS A 175 5.79 5.21 -5.32
N PHE A 176 5.66 5.16 -6.64
CA PHE A 176 6.47 5.87 -7.62
C PHE A 176 5.66 7.04 -8.15
N LEU A 177 6.05 8.25 -7.76
CA LEU A 177 5.31 9.45 -8.13
C LEU A 177 5.72 9.90 -9.54
N ARG A 178 4.71 10.23 -10.35
CA ARG A 178 4.85 10.71 -11.74
C ARG A 178 4.31 12.12 -11.86
N ASP A 179 4.89 12.90 -12.77
CA ASP A 179 4.36 14.23 -13.09
C ASP A 179 3.01 14.11 -13.79
N LYS A 180 2.01 14.86 -13.31
CA LYS A 180 0.74 15.14 -14.01
C LYS A 180 -0.11 13.93 -14.43
N VAL A 181 0.22 12.75 -13.92
CA VAL A 181 -0.51 11.48 -14.10
C VAL A 181 -0.49 10.68 -12.80
N HIS A 182 -1.39 9.71 -12.65
CA HIS A 182 -1.49 8.87 -11.44
C HIS A 182 -0.17 8.21 -11.06
N SER A 183 0.02 7.93 -9.78
CA SER A 183 1.24 7.29 -9.26
C SER A 183 1.28 5.79 -9.59
N GLY A 184 2.47 5.25 -9.86
CA GLY A 184 2.69 3.80 -9.98
C GLY A 184 2.89 3.17 -8.61
N ASN A 185 2.40 1.95 -8.38
CA ASN A 185 2.52 1.27 -7.08
C ASN A 185 3.07 -0.14 -7.22
N VAL A 186 3.92 -0.54 -6.28
CA VAL A 186 4.39 -1.91 -6.09
C VAL A 186 4.04 -2.32 -4.68
N LEU A 187 3.33 -3.43 -4.54
CA LEU A 187 3.11 -4.06 -3.24
C LEU A 187 3.76 -5.43 -3.30
N ALA A 188 4.66 -5.70 -2.37
CA ALA A 188 5.43 -6.92 -2.35
C ALA A 188 5.41 -7.54 -0.95
N LEU A 189 5.19 -8.85 -0.90
CA LEU A 189 5.28 -9.66 0.30
C LEU A 189 6.48 -10.58 0.21
N ARG A 190 6.90 -11.17 1.32
CA ARG A 190 7.91 -12.24 1.31
C ARG A 190 7.50 -13.35 0.33
N LYS A 191 8.39 -13.72 -0.59
CA LYS A 191 8.04 -14.60 -1.72
C LYS A 191 7.64 -16.02 -1.28
N ILE A 192 8.34 -16.60 -0.30
CA ILE A 192 8.19 -18.02 0.06
C ILE A 192 7.72 -18.18 1.51
N GLY A 193 6.41 -18.10 1.76
CA GLY A 193 5.84 -18.39 3.07
C GLY A 193 6.17 -17.36 4.16
N THR A 194 5.75 -17.67 5.38
CA THR A 194 5.89 -16.80 6.56
C THR A 194 7.05 -17.23 7.44
N ASN A 195 7.71 -16.27 8.05
CA ASN A 195 8.72 -16.56 9.06
C ASN A 195 8.07 -16.75 10.42
N LYS A 196 7.83 -18.01 10.80
CA LYS A 196 7.59 -18.38 12.19
C LYS A 196 8.93 -18.22 12.94
N ASP A 197 8.90 -17.56 14.08
CA ASP A 197 10.06 -17.37 14.97
C ASP A 197 11.26 -16.59 14.41
N ASN A 198 11.24 -16.17 13.13
CA ASN A 198 12.21 -15.25 12.54
C ASN A 198 11.57 -13.87 12.29
N PHE A 199 12.00 -12.88 13.08
CA PHE A 199 11.50 -11.50 13.03
C PHE A 199 12.43 -10.54 12.27
N ASN A 200 13.43 -11.06 11.54
CA ASN A 200 14.21 -10.26 10.61
C ASN A 200 13.31 -9.80 9.45
N TRP A 201 13.11 -8.49 9.32
CA TRP A 201 12.30 -7.89 8.25
C TRP A 201 12.85 -8.18 6.85
N PHE A 202 14.17 -8.19 6.76
CA PHE A 202 14.93 -8.35 5.54
C PHE A 202 15.32 -9.82 5.31
N ASP A 203 14.73 -10.78 6.04
CA ASP A 203 14.89 -12.19 5.65
C ASP A 203 14.05 -12.54 4.41
N GLY A 204 14.75 -13.04 3.39
CA GLY A 204 14.18 -13.45 2.12
C GLY A 204 13.82 -12.29 1.18
N MET A 205 13.66 -12.63 -0.10
CA MET A 205 13.22 -11.68 -1.12
C MET A 205 11.71 -11.40 -1.01
N LYS A 206 11.31 -10.22 -1.47
CA LYS A 206 9.89 -9.85 -1.58
C LYS A 206 9.47 -9.74 -3.05
N SER A 207 8.23 -10.10 -3.36
CA SER A 207 7.69 -10.09 -4.72
C SER A 207 6.21 -9.70 -4.71
N MET A 208 5.74 -9.17 -5.84
CA MET A 208 4.30 -9.02 -6.10
C MET A 208 3.60 -10.35 -6.44
N LEU A 209 4.38 -11.41 -6.70
CA LEU A 209 3.93 -12.78 -6.91
C LEU A 209 4.33 -13.61 -5.69
N ALA A 210 3.73 -13.30 -4.54
CA ALA A 210 4.06 -13.96 -3.29
C ALA A 210 3.21 -15.21 -3.08
N SER A 211 3.79 -16.20 -2.40
CA SER A 211 3.05 -17.40 -2.00
C SER A 211 1.85 -17.02 -1.13
N PRO A 212 0.70 -17.71 -1.28
CA PRO A 212 -0.46 -17.48 -0.44
C PRO A 212 -0.12 -17.55 1.06
N ILE A 213 -0.73 -16.66 1.85
CA ILE A 213 -0.66 -16.75 3.31
C ILE A 213 -1.30 -18.07 3.74
N THR A 214 -0.69 -18.77 4.69
CA THR A 214 -1.18 -20.07 5.17
C THR A 214 -2.57 -19.97 5.82
N PRO A 215 -3.40 -21.03 5.73
CA PRO A 215 -4.69 -21.10 6.42
C PRO A 215 -4.57 -20.93 7.95
N PRO A 216 -5.63 -20.45 8.64
CA PRO A 216 -6.95 -20.08 8.10
C PRO A 216 -7.04 -18.61 7.63
N ILE A 217 -6.10 -17.77 8.03
CA ILE A 217 -6.13 -16.31 7.76
C ILE A 217 -6.03 -16.03 6.26
N GLY A 218 -5.12 -16.72 5.54
CA GLY A 218 -4.96 -16.52 4.10
C GLY A 218 -6.20 -16.93 3.29
N THR A 219 -6.88 -18.00 3.69
CA THR A 219 -8.10 -18.47 3.01
C THR A 219 -9.21 -17.42 3.06
N LEU A 220 -9.47 -16.85 4.25
CA LEU A 220 -10.55 -15.90 4.43
C LEU A 220 -10.25 -14.54 3.78
N LEU A 221 -9.00 -14.08 3.83
CA LEU A 221 -8.56 -12.89 3.09
C LEU A 221 -8.65 -13.09 1.58
N GLY A 222 -8.17 -14.22 1.06
CA GLY A 222 -8.24 -14.56 -0.36
C GLY A 222 -9.69 -14.58 -0.88
N MET A 223 -10.59 -15.27 -0.16
CA MET A 223 -12.03 -15.25 -0.47
C MET A 223 -12.59 -13.83 -0.55
N LYS A 224 -12.14 -12.92 0.34
CA LYS A 224 -12.57 -11.53 0.31
C LYS A 224 -11.99 -10.79 -0.91
N PHE A 225 -10.70 -10.92 -1.21
CA PHE A 225 -10.11 -10.30 -2.40
C PHE A 225 -10.79 -10.73 -3.70
N ARG A 226 -11.20 -12.00 -3.83
CA ARG A 226 -11.96 -12.49 -4.99
C ARG A 226 -13.29 -11.79 -5.22
N THR A 227 -13.84 -11.09 -4.21
CA THR A 227 -15.03 -10.24 -4.41
C THR A 227 -14.76 -9.03 -5.31
N ALA A 228 -13.50 -8.65 -5.54
CA ALA A 228 -13.08 -7.55 -6.43
C ALA A 228 -12.90 -7.97 -7.90
N LYS A 229 -13.60 -9.02 -8.34
CA LYS A 229 -13.52 -9.57 -9.71
C LYS A 229 -12.10 -9.99 -10.12
N THR A 230 -11.30 -10.45 -9.16
CA THR A 230 -10.00 -11.07 -9.42
C THR A 230 -10.02 -12.55 -9.04
N SER A 231 -9.27 -13.35 -9.79
CA SER A 231 -9.01 -14.77 -9.51
C SER A 231 -7.72 -14.97 -8.71
N PHE A 232 -6.97 -13.88 -8.46
CA PHE A 232 -5.67 -13.89 -7.81
C PHE A 232 -5.74 -13.22 -6.44
N ASP A 233 -5.36 -13.97 -5.40
CA ASP A 233 -5.47 -13.51 -4.01
C ASP A 233 -4.21 -12.75 -3.55
N THR A 234 -3.06 -13.08 -4.12
CA THR A 234 -1.75 -12.57 -3.70
C THR A 234 -0.88 -12.08 -4.86
N ASP A 235 -1.29 -12.33 -6.10
CA ASP A 235 -0.56 -11.88 -7.28
C ASP A 235 -1.10 -10.53 -7.73
N LEU A 236 -0.19 -9.56 -7.86
CA LEU A 236 -0.53 -8.22 -8.33
C LEU A 236 0.13 -7.92 -9.66
N SER A 237 -0.52 -7.05 -10.43
CA SER A 237 -0.01 -6.57 -11.70
C SER A 237 1.09 -5.51 -11.51
N ILE A 238 1.99 -5.43 -12.50
CA ILE A 238 3.05 -4.42 -12.54
C ILE A 238 3.08 -3.62 -13.85
N SER A 239 2.24 -3.96 -14.83
CA SER A 239 2.30 -3.36 -16.16
C SER A 239 2.02 -1.85 -16.21
N ASP A 240 1.21 -1.29 -15.30
CA ASP A 240 0.98 0.16 -15.19
C ASP A 240 2.30 0.95 -15.01
N MET A 241 3.30 0.35 -14.35
CA MET A 241 4.60 1.00 -14.17
C MET A 241 5.34 1.23 -15.49
N SER A 242 5.03 0.45 -16.52
CA SER A 242 5.68 0.59 -17.82
C SER A 242 5.09 1.70 -18.68
N ASP A 243 3.87 2.17 -18.40
CA ASP A 243 3.12 3.05 -19.31
C ASP A 243 3.59 4.48 -19.33
N TYR A 244 4.09 4.98 -18.21
CA TYR A 244 4.54 6.36 -18.06
C TYR A 244 5.85 6.39 -17.31
N ASP A 245 6.78 7.24 -17.73
CA ASP A 245 7.99 7.50 -16.98
C ASP A 245 7.76 8.49 -15.82
N GLN A 246 8.83 8.79 -15.07
CA GLN A 246 8.75 9.70 -13.93
C GLN A 246 8.26 11.12 -14.29
N LYS A 247 8.42 11.55 -15.54
CA LYS A 247 7.96 12.85 -16.04
C LYS A 247 6.53 12.80 -16.61
N GLY A 248 5.83 11.68 -16.40
CA GLY A 248 4.48 11.47 -16.90
C GLY A 248 4.41 11.31 -18.42
N MET A 249 5.55 11.08 -19.09
CA MET A 249 5.57 10.86 -20.53
C MET A 249 5.13 9.44 -20.83
N LYS A 250 4.12 9.30 -21.69
CA LYS A 250 3.57 8.00 -22.08
C LYS A 250 4.53 7.26 -23.02
N GLU A 251 4.78 5.99 -22.72
CA GLU A 251 5.59 5.12 -23.56
C GLU A 251 4.82 4.66 -24.80
N SER A 252 5.50 4.66 -25.95
CA SER A 252 4.90 4.26 -27.23
C SER A 252 4.79 2.74 -27.38
N ASN A 253 5.77 2.00 -26.84
CA ASN A 253 5.80 0.55 -26.80
C ASN A 253 6.19 0.09 -25.40
N PRO A 254 5.25 0.07 -24.44
CA PRO A 254 5.63 -0.13 -23.05
C PRO A 254 5.93 -1.60 -22.74
N MET A 255 7.06 -1.83 -22.07
CA MET A 255 7.61 -3.13 -21.72
C MET A 255 7.70 -3.26 -20.20
N PHE A 256 7.14 -4.35 -19.66
CA PHE A 256 7.13 -4.65 -18.23
C PHE A 256 7.61 -6.09 -17.98
N PRO A 257 8.20 -6.36 -16.82
CA PRO A 257 8.60 -7.71 -16.44
C PRO A 257 7.39 -8.56 -16.01
N HIS A 258 7.54 -9.88 -16.08
CA HIS A 258 6.58 -10.81 -15.51
C HIS A 258 6.53 -10.71 -13.97
N GLU A 259 7.68 -10.48 -13.34
CA GLU A 259 7.88 -10.39 -11.89
C GLU A 259 9.00 -9.38 -11.56
N VAL A 260 8.83 -8.60 -10.48
CA VAL A 260 9.89 -7.80 -9.83
C VAL A 260 10.14 -8.38 -8.45
N LEU A 261 11.42 -8.58 -8.12
CA LEU A 261 11.88 -9.11 -6.85
C LEU A 261 12.73 -8.06 -6.13
N LEU A 262 12.40 -7.81 -4.87
CA LEU A 262 13.13 -6.93 -3.97
C LEU A 262 14.04 -7.80 -3.10
N LYS A 263 15.35 -7.75 -3.34
CA LYS A 263 16.35 -8.45 -2.54
C LYS A 263 17.03 -7.44 -1.61
N PRO A 264 17.05 -7.66 -0.29
CA PRO A 264 17.79 -6.80 0.64
C PRO A 264 19.24 -6.61 0.19
N SER A 265 19.72 -5.37 0.15
CA SER A 265 21.02 -5.08 -0.48
C SER A 265 22.24 -5.24 0.41
N THR A 266 22.07 -5.45 1.72
CA THR A 266 23.20 -5.44 2.65
C THR A 266 23.01 -6.43 3.78
N SER A 267 24.11 -7.09 4.16
CA SER A 267 24.24 -7.86 5.39
C SER A 267 23.99 -7.01 6.64
N LYS A 268 24.08 -5.68 6.56
CA LYS A 268 23.75 -4.78 7.69
C LYS A 268 22.30 -4.85 8.13
N PHE A 269 21.42 -5.45 7.33
CA PHE A 269 20.03 -5.71 7.71
C PHE A 269 19.81 -7.13 8.21
N GLU A 270 20.87 -7.94 8.36
CA GLU A 270 20.80 -9.21 9.05
C GLU A 270 20.31 -8.97 10.48
N ASN A 271 19.19 -9.61 10.82
CA ASN A 271 18.50 -9.51 12.11
C ASN A 271 17.75 -8.20 12.40
N LEU A 272 17.68 -7.26 11.45
CA LEU A 272 16.98 -6.00 11.68
C LEU A 272 15.47 -6.25 11.81
N ARG A 273 14.93 -5.94 12.98
CA ARG A 273 13.52 -6.13 13.33
C ARG A 273 12.68 -4.92 12.94
N PHE A 274 11.39 -5.14 12.69
CA PHE A 274 10.48 -4.07 12.29
C PHE A 274 10.50 -2.86 13.26
N GLU A 275 10.64 -3.12 14.55
CA GLU A 275 10.66 -2.08 15.58
C GLU A 275 11.88 -1.15 15.47
N GLU A 276 12.98 -1.62 14.87
CA GLU A 276 14.28 -0.95 14.79
C GLU A 276 14.43 -0.10 13.51
N PHE A 277 13.36 0.06 12.73
CA PHE A 277 13.41 0.74 11.43
C PHE A 277 13.89 2.20 11.50
N GLU A 278 13.66 2.88 12.61
CA GLU A 278 14.18 4.24 12.87
C GLU A 278 15.72 4.33 12.82
N ASN A 279 16.41 3.19 12.99
CA ASN A 279 17.87 3.12 12.90
C ASN A 279 18.37 3.14 11.45
N ILE A 280 17.49 2.91 10.46
CA ILE A 280 17.85 2.96 9.04
C ILE A 280 18.01 4.43 8.62
N LYS A 281 19.27 4.80 8.34
CA LYS A 281 19.63 6.16 7.94
C LYS A 281 19.23 6.49 6.50
N ALA A 282 19.05 7.78 6.23
CA ALA A 282 18.93 8.28 4.88
C ALA A 282 20.17 7.89 4.04
N GLY A 283 19.99 7.66 2.74
CA GLY A 283 21.07 7.19 1.86
C GLY A 283 21.32 5.67 1.93
N SER A 284 20.57 4.92 2.73
CA SER A 284 20.70 3.47 2.80
C SER A 284 20.11 2.80 1.56
N LYS A 285 20.89 1.96 0.88
CA LYS A 285 20.39 1.08 -0.18
C LYS A 285 19.59 -0.06 0.47
N LEU A 286 18.27 -0.04 0.34
CA LEU A 286 17.37 -1.01 0.95
C LEU A 286 17.30 -2.31 0.16
N TYR A 287 17.07 -2.18 -1.14
CA TYR A 287 16.80 -3.31 -2.02
C TYR A 287 17.54 -3.19 -3.34
N ASP A 288 18.10 -4.29 -3.80
CA ASP A 288 18.45 -4.52 -5.18
C ASP A 288 17.20 -5.09 -5.86
N VAL A 289 16.86 -4.51 -7.00
CA VAL A 289 15.62 -4.79 -7.72
C VAL A 289 15.94 -5.68 -8.89
N PHE A 290 15.43 -6.90 -8.85
CA PHE A 290 15.56 -7.87 -9.93
C PHE A 290 14.26 -8.00 -10.69
N ALA A 291 14.34 -8.43 -11.93
CA ALA A 291 13.19 -8.70 -12.76
C ALA A 291 13.33 -10.05 -13.47
N LYS A 292 12.18 -10.70 -13.71
CA LYS A 292 12.09 -11.87 -14.58
C LYS A 292 11.19 -11.55 -15.76
N LYS A 293 11.64 -11.88 -16.97
CA LYS A 293 10.88 -11.67 -18.20
C LYS A 293 9.71 -12.66 -18.33
N THR A 294 9.92 -13.90 -17.90
CA THR A 294 8.93 -14.97 -17.80
C THR A 294 9.16 -15.74 -16.50
N GLU A 295 8.26 -16.66 -16.15
CA GLU A 295 8.44 -17.52 -14.98
C GLU A 295 9.73 -18.36 -15.04
N ALA A 296 10.16 -18.78 -16.24
CA ALA A 296 11.37 -19.57 -16.43
C ALA A 296 12.64 -18.73 -16.67
N SER A 297 12.51 -17.42 -16.90
CA SER A 297 13.65 -16.56 -17.18
C SER A 297 14.53 -16.36 -15.95
N PRO A 298 15.86 -16.20 -16.12
CA PRO A 298 16.74 -15.83 -15.01
C PRO A 298 16.36 -14.47 -14.43
N GLU A 299 16.73 -14.25 -13.18
CA GLU A 299 16.60 -12.96 -12.52
C GLU A 299 17.68 -12.00 -13.05
N VAL A 300 17.28 -10.82 -13.50
CA VAL A 300 18.18 -9.78 -14.01
C VAL A 300 18.09 -8.56 -13.10
N LEU A 301 19.24 -8.03 -12.67
CA LEU A 301 19.30 -6.78 -11.91
C LEU A 301 18.84 -5.62 -12.79
N ILE A 302 17.79 -4.91 -12.37
CA ILE A 302 17.24 -3.75 -13.09
C ILE A 302 17.39 -2.44 -12.31
N GLY A 303 17.96 -2.48 -11.10
CA GLY A 303 18.29 -1.27 -10.36
C GLY A 303 18.36 -1.50 -8.86
N SER A 304 18.29 -0.40 -8.10
CA SER A 304 18.29 -0.41 -6.64
C SER A 304 17.42 0.69 -6.06
N ILE A 305 16.94 0.48 -4.84
CA ILE A 305 16.12 1.42 -4.08
C ILE A 305 16.92 1.95 -2.90
N THR A 306 17.09 3.26 -2.85
CA THR A 306 17.90 3.95 -1.83
C THR A 306 17.04 4.98 -1.11
N THR A 307 17.08 4.98 0.23
CA THR A 307 16.36 5.96 1.04
C THR A 307 16.90 7.37 0.80
N THR A 308 16.01 8.36 0.81
CA THR A 308 16.36 9.79 0.71
C THR A 308 15.90 10.56 1.95
N SER A 309 15.29 9.87 2.92
CA SER A 309 15.03 10.35 4.28
C SER A 309 15.22 9.23 5.29
N GLU A 310 15.22 9.57 6.56
CA GLU A 310 15.07 8.60 7.64
C GLU A 310 13.68 7.94 7.59
N GLN A 311 13.58 6.76 8.21
CA GLN A 311 12.31 6.08 8.46
C GLN A 311 11.59 6.76 9.62
N THR A 312 10.26 6.84 9.53
CA THR A 312 9.44 7.34 10.63
C THR A 312 8.09 6.66 10.65
N LEU A 313 7.47 6.54 11.83
CA LEU A 313 6.06 6.15 11.93
C LEU A 313 5.18 7.28 11.40
N SER A 314 3.94 6.97 11.03
CA SER A 314 3.02 7.98 10.52
C SER A 314 1.57 7.65 10.77
N ARG A 315 0.90 8.48 11.57
CA ARG A 315 -0.51 8.30 11.88
C ARG A 315 -1.38 8.51 10.64
N TRP A 316 -1.01 9.49 9.80
CA TRP A 316 -1.65 9.70 8.51
C TRP A 316 -1.33 8.55 7.54
N GLY A 317 -0.09 8.06 7.52
CA GLY A 317 0.32 6.91 6.70
C GLY A 317 -0.47 5.63 7.02
N ASP A 318 -0.75 5.41 8.30
CA ASP A 318 -1.59 4.32 8.78
C ASP A 318 -3.07 4.54 8.44
N LYS A 319 -3.52 5.79 8.37
CA LYS A 319 -4.94 6.14 8.20
C LYS A 319 -5.37 6.57 6.79
N LYS A 320 -4.48 6.93 5.88
CA LYS A 320 -4.88 7.68 4.68
C LYS A 320 -4.04 7.31 3.45
N LEU A 321 -2.72 7.45 3.49
CA LEU A 321 -1.79 6.35 3.14
C LEU A 321 -2.22 5.32 2.08
N PHE A 322 -2.44 5.64 0.80
CA PHE A 322 -2.95 4.63 -0.14
C PHE A 322 -1.92 4.17 -1.17
N PHE A 323 -1.91 2.86 -1.42
CA PHE A 323 -1.14 2.19 -2.47
C PHE A 323 -2.14 1.34 -3.25
N GLN A 324 -2.47 1.79 -4.46
CA GLN A 324 -3.46 1.13 -5.30
C GLN A 324 -2.93 -0.25 -5.71
N HIS A 325 -3.76 -1.27 -5.53
CA HIS A 325 -3.48 -2.61 -6.03
C HIS A 325 -3.78 -2.64 -7.53
N GLN A 326 -3.05 -3.46 -8.28
CA GLN A 326 -3.31 -3.70 -9.69
C GLN A 326 -3.73 -5.15 -9.88
N ARG A 327 -4.77 -5.40 -10.67
CA ARG A 327 -5.29 -6.76 -10.89
C ARG A 327 -4.34 -7.53 -11.78
N ARG A 328 -3.92 -8.72 -11.37
CA ARG A 328 -3.01 -9.57 -12.16
C ARG A 328 -3.58 -9.88 -13.56
N GLU A 329 -4.90 -9.91 -13.69
CA GLU A 329 -5.60 -10.03 -14.97
C GLU A 329 -5.14 -8.99 -16.01
N ASP A 330 -4.74 -7.79 -15.60
CA ASP A 330 -4.36 -6.73 -16.53
C ASP A 330 -3.00 -7.03 -17.20
N ASP A 331 -2.05 -7.60 -16.46
CA ASP A 331 -0.81 -8.11 -17.05
C ASP A 331 -1.09 -9.24 -18.04
N LEU A 332 -1.97 -10.18 -17.69
CA LEU A 332 -2.31 -11.32 -18.55
C LEU A 332 -2.98 -10.90 -19.86
N LYS A 333 -3.91 -9.94 -19.79
CA LYS A 333 -4.55 -9.35 -20.98
C LYS A 333 -3.49 -8.71 -21.87
N ARG A 334 -2.58 -7.93 -21.28
CA ARG A 334 -1.55 -7.20 -22.01
C ARG A 334 -0.53 -8.13 -22.67
N VAL A 335 -0.06 -9.17 -21.98
CA VAL A 335 0.80 -10.21 -22.58
C VAL A 335 0.09 -10.88 -23.76
N LYS A 336 -1.20 -11.18 -23.63
CA LYS A 336 -2.00 -11.77 -24.72
C LYS A 336 -2.08 -10.84 -25.94
N GLU A 337 -2.26 -9.54 -25.72
CA GLU A 337 -2.30 -8.52 -26.78
C GLU A 337 -0.94 -8.38 -27.48
N MET A 338 0.15 -8.28 -26.72
CA MET A 338 1.52 -8.24 -27.26
C MET A 338 1.81 -9.47 -28.13
N ASN A 339 1.43 -10.66 -27.67
CA ASN A 339 1.60 -11.91 -28.42
C ASN A 339 0.77 -11.94 -29.72
N LYS A 340 -0.44 -11.38 -29.72
CA LYS A 340 -1.26 -11.25 -30.94
C LYS A 340 -0.59 -10.32 -31.95
N GLN A 341 -0.11 -9.16 -31.50
CA GLN A 341 0.56 -8.19 -32.37
C GLN A 341 1.86 -8.76 -32.98
N ALA A 342 2.64 -9.51 -32.20
CA ALA A 342 3.84 -10.18 -32.69
C ALA A 342 3.52 -11.20 -33.80
N LYS A 343 2.44 -11.98 -33.66
CA LYS A 343 1.99 -12.93 -34.69
C LYS A 343 1.53 -12.24 -35.98
N VAL A 344 0.87 -11.08 -35.88
CA VAL A 344 0.46 -10.29 -37.06
C VAL A 344 1.68 -9.76 -37.81
N LYS A 345 2.70 -9.24 -37.09
CA LYS A 345 3.93 -8.74 -37.70
C LYS A 345 4.84 -9.87 -38.25
N GLY A 346 4.77 -11.07 -37.68
CA GLY A 346 5.49 -12.26 -38.14
C GLY A 346 4.79 -13.04 -39.26
N GLY A 347 3.56 -12.65 -39.63
CA GLY A 347 2.89 -13.14 -40.83
C GLY A 347 3.54 -12.51 -42.05
N ALA A 348 4.54 -13.19 -42.61
CA ALA A 348 5.23 -12.77 -43.82
C ALA A 348 4.24 -12.31 -44.90
N SER A 349 4.48 -11.11 -45.43
CA SER A 349 4.12 -10.76 -46.79
C SER A 349 4.60 -11.91 -47.69
N ARG A 350 3.69 -12.75 -48.16
CA ARG A 350 4.00 -13.60 -49.32
C ARG A 350 4.38 -12.62 -50.42
N CYS A 351 5.62 -12.69 -50.89
CA CYS A 351 6.01 -12.02 -52.11
C CYS A 351 5.03 -12.51 -53.19
N PRO A 352 4.24 -11.64 -53.84
CA PRO A 352 3.23 -12.06 -54.81
C PRO A 352 3.82 -12.64 -56.12
N PHE A 353 5.14 -12.86 -56.19
CA PHE A 353 5.85 -13.32 -57.39
C PHE A 353 6.77 -14.53 -57.17
N SER A 354 6.51 -15.40 -56.19
CA SER A 354 7.18 -16.71 -56.15
C SER A 354 6.32 -17.79 -56.82
N HIS A 355 6.31 -17.80 -58.16
CA HIS A 355 6.06 -18.99 -58.98
C HIS A 355 6.86 -18.88 -60.28
#